data_AF-A0A9P7D3F0-F1
#
_entry.id   AF-A0A9P7D3F0-F1
#
_cell.length_a   1.000
_cell.length_b   1.000
_cell.length_c   1.000
_cell.angle_alpha   90.00
_cell.angle_beta   90.00
_cell.angle_gamma   90.00
#
_symmetry.space_group_name_H-M   'P 1'
#
loop_
_entity.id
_entity.type
_entity.pdbx_description
1 polymer ?
#
loop_
_entity_poly.entity_id
_entity_poly.type
_entity_poly.pdbx_seq_one_letter_code
_entity_poly.pdbx_strand_id
1 'polypeptide(L)'
;MLRITSYPVLFAHTTLDDSLSPSNITSEQGGSPEVDPELDALRHIVSQTKGFYARDYSLWLGWNNMRYIIEAAVLHGRILNRTTVIPSYVYARACEFDISVCAAYATMVNRGDATGTDEWRQLPIEKQMAWRIPVSLMFNLTHLRETHAVITVSDYLRLHNISADVETTNGHWDTDLYHRGANIFSDSRVEPSLYVIKNEWYDAGVVRVDQLPQTMRERGGWNITHGQVGSWAIMEETPLSKALHDAMTSGASVLDWDTVLVVVGDDNDPIETESSSAGGIASTLEENGWEVLYTYGGACGSDATKDVVVPIRQAAPRSLLRGLYEDFGFIEQDVLLLQGEVHLGRKPGALKFTTLESRERYTQTVLYDFRLADNVIGLADQLSNRMVEKAGGRMWMGAHMRRGDFTTLKWTMEPSFEAHLARVKRHLRDGREILHFVHRGPLYTYKVPLGQADRTPLNLNPPADHDRFYIATDERDPTNLTYLRDQGAVLISDLLTIDDRRTFGWSLMLTDVLSVVEQATLAHAAYFYAHAYSSVAGGVVNLRASHGADPRTALLET
;
A
#
# COMPACT_ATOMS: atom_id res chain seq x y z
N MET A 1 -51.31 14.56 41.09
CA MET A 1 -51.70 13.64 42.19
C MET A 1 -50.61 13.64 43.26
N LEU A 2 -50.91 13.20 44.49
CA LEU A 2 -50.13 13.50 45.70
C LEU A 2 -49.48 12.28 46.36
N ARG A 3 -48.28 12.51 46.94
CA ARG A 3 -47.56 11.87 48.08
C ARG A 3 -46.05 11.93 47.77
N ILE A 4 -45.15 12.60 48.50
CA ILE A 4 -45.04 13.01 49.92
C ILE A 4 -44.80 11.85 50.91
N THR A 5 -43.54 11.71 51.33
CA THR A 5 -43.03 11.46 52.71
C THR A 5 -41.60 12.03 52.77
N SER A 6 -41.02 12.28 53.96
CA SER A 6 -39.85 13.19 54.06
C SER A 6 -39.02 13.13 55.36
N TYR A 7 -37.69 13.21 55.22
CA TYR A 7 -36.68 13.56 56.27
C TYR A 7 -36.51 12.55 57.44
N PRO A 8 -35.36 12.48 58.19
CA PRO A 8 -34.63 13.57 58.92
C PRO A 8 -33.06 13.45 58.92
N VAL A 9 -32.17 14.24 59.60
CA VAL A 9 -32.10 15.62 60.16
C VAL A 9 -30.62 16.00 60.50
N LEU A 10 -30.13 17.19 60.07
CA LEU A 10 -28.92 17.96 60.50
C LEU A 10 -27.54 17.23 60.51
N PHE A 11 -26.34 17.84 60.57
CA PHE A 11 -25.78 19.15 61.02
C PHE A 11 -24.64 19.58 60.04
N ALA A 12 -23.98 20.77 60.01
CA ALA A 12 -24.04 22.10 60.66
C ALA A 12 -23.26 23.15 59.77
N HIS A 13 -22.87 24.31 60.31
CA HIS A 13 -22.06 25.37 59.65
C HIS A 13 -20.76 25.72 60.42
N THR A 14 -19.74 26.21 59.71
CA THR A 14 -18.84 27.37 60.05
C THR A 14 -17.79 27.50 58.91
N THR A 15 -17.90 28.43 57.95
CA THR A 15 -17.48 29.86 57.94
C THR A 15 -15.98 30.12 58.08
N LEU A 16 -15.35 30.65 57.02
CA LEU A 16 -14.80 32.02 57.01
C LEU A 16 -14.44 32.48 55.57
N ASP A 17 -14.35 33.80 55.38
CA ASP A 17 -14.25 34.46 54.07
C ASP A 17 -12.81 34.72 53.59
N ASP A 18 -12.72 35.04 52.29
CA ASP A 18 -11.75 35.87 51.56
C ASP A 18 -10.63 36.59 52.35
N SER A 19 -9.45 36.70 51.73
CA SER A 19 -9.00 38.02 51.24
C SER A 19 -7.74 37.98 50.35
N LEU A 20 -7.60 39.07 49.58
CA LEU A 20 -6.43 39.57 48.83
C LEU A 20 -6.16 38.99 47.43
N SER A 21 -5.98 39.93 46.50
CA SER A 21 -5.87 39.73 45.05
C SER A 21 -4.42 39.59 44.58
N PRO A 22 -4.16 38.94 43.42
CA PRO A 22 -2.83 38.90 42.83
C PRO A 22 -2.44 40.27 42.26
N SER A 23 -1.15 40.64 42.38
CA SER A 23 -0.57 41.79 41.68
C SER A 23 0.85 41.50 41.21
N ASN A 24 1.09 41.80 39.93
CA ASN A 24 2.38 41.98 39.25
C ASN A 24 3.51 40.96 39.52
N ILE A 25 3.64 39.98 38.63
CA ILE A 25 4.96 39.49 38.20
C ILE A 25 5.07 39.68 36.69
N THR A 26 5.61 40.84 36.28
CA THR A 26 6.13 41.07 34.93
C THR A 26 7.64 40.91 34.97
N SER A 27 8.12 39.74 34.55
CA SER A 27 9.54 39.46 34.34
C SER A 27 9.73 38.81 32.97
N GLU A 28 9.93 39.65 31.95
CA GLU A 28 10.35 39.19 30.62
C GLU A 28 11.76 38.60 30.73
N GLN A 29 11.85 37.28 30.85
CA GLN A 29 13.08 36.55 30.54
C GLN A 29 12.98 36.06 29.10
N GLY A 30 13.80 36.64 28.23
CA GLY A 30 13.94 36.18 26.85
C GLY A 30 14.58 34.81 26.82
N GLY A 31 13.75 33.75 26.84
CA GLY A 31 14.18 32.41 26.48
C GLY A 31 14.68 32.43 25.03
N SER A 32 15.86 31.86 24.80
CA SER A 32 16.24 31.40 23.46
C SER A 32 15.12 30.50 22.93
N PRO A 33 14.71 30.61 21.65
CA PRO A 33 13.62 29.80 21.12
C PRO A 33 13.91 28.32 21.36
N GLU A 34 12.97 27.64 22.02
CA GLU A 34 13.08 26.23 22.35
C GLU A 34 13.09 25.44 21.03
N VAL A 35 14.22 24.78 20.75
CA VAL A 35 14.46 24.11 19.47
C VAL A 35 13.66 22.81 19.46
N ASP A 36 12.56 22.78 18.69
CA ASP A 36 11.78 21.57 18.42
C ASP A 36 12.68 20.53 17.71
N PRO A 37 13.07 19.44 18.39
CA PRO A 37 14.01 18.46 17.82
C PRO A 37 13.35 17.60 16.74
N GLU A 38 12.02 17.52 16.69
CA GLU A 38 11.29 16.85 15.61
C GLU A 38 11.32 17.73 14.35
N LEU A 39 11.12 19.04 14.49
CA LEU A 39 11.21 19.99 13.37
C LEU A 39 12.62 20.07 12.79
N ASP A 40 13.67 19.95 13.61
CA ASP A 40 15.05 19.87 13.13
C ASP A 40 15.38 18.52 12.45
N ALA A 41 14.79 17.41 12.89
CA ALA A 41 14.88 16.14 12.17
C ALA A 41 14.16 16.21 10.80
N LEU A 42 13.00 16.85 10.75
CA LEU A 42 12.26 17.09 9.50
C LEU A 42 13.04 18.02 8.54
N ARG A 43 13.64 19.11 9.05
CA ARG A 43 14.58 19.97 8.30
C ARG A 43 15.73 19.17 7.72
N HIS A 44 16.33 18.29 8.52
CA HIS A 44 17.43 17.45 8.06
C HIS A 44 16.99 16.53 6.89
N ILE A 45 15.88 15.81 7.02
CA ILE A 45 15.32 14.97 5.93
C ILE A 45 15.13 15.78 4.64
N VAL A 46 14.48 16.95 4.74
CA VAL A 46 14.17 17.80 3.59
C VAL A 46 15.44 18.32 2.92
N SER A 47 16.45 18.72 3.70
CA SER A 47 17.73 19.26 3.22
C SER A 47 18.57 18.31 2.36
N GLN A 48 18.27 17.00 2.36
CA GLN A 48 18.96 16.01 1.52
C GLN A 48 18.38 15.92 0.10
N THR A 49 17.34 16.70 -0.21
CA THR A 49 16.59 16.64 -1.48
C THR A 49 16.44 18.03 -2.10
N LYS A 50 16.08 18.12 -3.39
CA LYS A 50 15.92 19.41 -4.09
C LYS A 50 14.51 20.02 -4.04
N GLY A 51 13.70 19.63 -3.06
CA GLY A 51 12.31 20.07 -2.92
C GLY A 51 11.35 18.92 -2.62
N PHE A 52 10.06 19.23 -2.62
CA PHE A 52 8.98 18.30 -2.32
C PHE A 52 8.42 17.64 -3.58
N TYR A 53 8.02 16.38 -3.46
CA TYR A 53 7.13 15.69 -4.39
C TYR A 53 5.80 15.43 -3.68
N ALA A 54 4.75 16.05 -4.19
CA ALA A 54 3.38 15.94 -3.69
C ALA A 54 2.50 15.25 -4.73
N ARG A 55 1.35 14.71 -4.30
CA ARG A 55 0.31 14.23 -5.21
C ARG A 55 -1.07 14.31 -4.57
N ASP A 56 -2.12 14.21 -5.39
CA ASP A 56 -3.47 13.95 -4.89
C ASP A 56 -3.59 12.47 -4.44
N TYR A 57 -4.24 12.25 -3.29
CA TYR A 57 -4.39 10.96 -2.64
C TYR A 57 -5.87 10.57 -2.50
N SER A 58 -6.24 9.38 -2.97
CA SER A 58 -7.61 8.84 -2.86
C SER A 58 -7.94 8.33 -1.45
N LEU A 59 -8.03 9.21 -0.45
CA LEU A 59 -8.34 8.85 0.95
C LEU A 59 -9.68 8.11 1.12
N TRP A 60 -10.55 8.17 0.12
CA TRP A 60 -11.82 7.46 0.06
C TRP A 60 -11.69 5.93 -0.10
N LEU A 61 -10.52 5.46 -0.55
CA LEU A 61 -10.19 4.04 -0.73
C LEU A 61 -9.77 3.37 0.58
N GLY A 62 -9.94 2.04 0.64
CA GLY A 62 -9.46 1.22 1.76
C GLY A 62 -7.94 1.10 1.84
N TRP A 63 -7.43 0.79 3.05
CA TRP A 63 -6.01 0.88 3.40
C TRP A 63 -5.05 0.32 2.34
N ASN A 64 -5.25 -0.91 1.86
CA ASN A 64 -4.27 -1.53 0.95
C ASN A 64 -4.11 -0.76 -0.37
N ASN A 65 -5.18 -0.16 -0.90
CA ASN A 65 -5.08 0.74 -2.07
C ASN A 65 -4.29 2.01 -1.73
N MET A 66 -4.56 2.61 -0.57
CA MET A 66 -3.78 3.75 -0.06
C MET A 66 -2.30 3.40 0.14
N ARG A 67 -1.97 2.19 0.59
CA ARG A 67 -0.59 1.69 0.68
C ARG A 67 0.08 1.69 -0.69
N TYR A 68 -0.53 1.11 -1.72
CA TYR A 68 0.01 1.11 -3.09
C TYR A 68 0.16 2.51 -3.69
N ILE A 69 -0.74 3.45 -3.35
CA ILE A 69 -0.66 4.86 -3.74
C ILE A 69 0.55 5.56 -3.07
N ILE A 70 0.80 5.24 -1.79
CA ILE A 70 1.93 5.77 -1.00
C ILE A 70 3.27 5.14 -1.44
N GLU A 71 3.32 3.81 -1.66
CA GLU A 71 4.49 3.10 -2.20
C GLU A 71 4.96 3.72 -3.53
N ALA A 72 4.02 3.99 -4.46
CA ALA A 72 4.31 4.66 -5.73
C ALA A 72 4.78 6.12 -5.51
N ALA A 73 4.21 6.86 -4.56
CA ALA A 73 4.65 8.23 -4.26
C ALA A 73 6.09 8.28 -3.69
N VAL A 74 6.50 7.28 -2.91
CA VAL A 74 7.87 7.15 -2.41
C VAL A 74 8.82 6.78 -3.56
N LEU A 75 8.42 5.89 -4.46
CA LEU A 75 9.18 5.61 -5.69
C LEU A 75 9.39 6.87 -6.53
N HIS A 76 8.34 7.67 -6.75
CA HIS A 76 8.41 8.88 -7.57
C HIS A 76 9.34 9.94 -6.94
N GLY A 77 9.21 10.22 -5.63
CA GLY A 77 10.11 11.14 -4.93
C GLY A 77 11.56 10.70 -4.99
N ARG A 78 11.83 9.39 -4.82
CA ARG A 78 13.17 8.80 -4.98
C ARG A 78 13.74 8.99 -6.39
N ILE A 79 12.95 8.77 -7.44
CA ILE A 79 13.38 8.98 -8.84
C ILE A 79 13.69 10.47 -9.09
N LEU A 80 12.88 11.38 -8.54
CA LEU A 80 12.95 12.82 -8.79
C LEU A 80 13.89 13.59 -7.84
N ASN A 81 14.58 12.88 -6.93
CA ASN A 81 15.39 13.41 -5.83
C ASN A 81 14.66 14.48 -4.97
N ARG A 82 13.44 14.15 -4.56
CA ARG A 82 12.51 15.03 -3.82
C ARG A 82 11.95 14.32 -2.60
N THR A 83 11.73 15.05 -1.51
CA THR A 83 11.04 14.51 -0.33
C THR A 83 9.58 14.25 -0.67
N THR A 84 9.13 13.00 -0.55
CA THR A 84 7.71 12.65 -0.76
C THR A 84 6.87 13.17 0.40
N VAL A 85 5.80 13.91 0.11
CA VAL A 85 4.80 14.34 1.08
C VAL A 85 3.58 13.43 1.01
N ILE A 86 3.34 12.65 2.07
CA ILE A 86 2.23 11.68 2.18
C ILE A 86 1.12 12.22 3.10
N PRO A 87 -0.13 11.72 3.05
CA PRO A 87 -1.18 12.14 3.98
C PRO A 87 -0.79 11.82 5.43
N SER A 88 -1.11 12.70 6.37
CA SER A 88 -0.86 12.46 7.79
C SER A 88 -1.82 11.41 8.37
N TYR A 89 -2.91 11.12 7.67
CA TYR A 89 -4.00 10.25 8.11
C TYR A 89 -4.65 9.48 6.97
N VAL A 90 -5.41 8.45 7.34
CA VAL A 90 -6.33 7.71 6.47
C VAL A 90 -7.67 7.50 7.17
N TYR A 91 -8.68 7.04 6.44
CA TYR A 91 -9.99 6.70 7.00
C TYR A 91 -10.14 5.18 7.20
N ALA A 92 -10.31 4.76 8.45
CA ALA A 92 -10.80 3.41 8.73
C ALA A 92 -12.31 3.35 8.49
N ARG A 93 -12.78 2.33 7.77
CA ARG A 93 -14.11 2.33 7.12
C ARG A 93 -15.23 1.64 7.91
N ALA A 94 -14.89 0.90 8.97
CA ALA A 94 -15.84 0.30 9.90
C ALA A 94 -15.22 0.11 11.30
N CYS A 95 -16.10 -0.10 12.28
CA CYS A 95 -15.78 -0.43 13.67
C CYS A 95 -16.23 -1.87 13.96
N GLU A 96 -15.49 -2.60 14.79
CA GLU A 96 -15.87 -3.94 15.30
C GLU A 96 -16.94 -3.89 16.42
N PHE A 97 -17.28 -2.69 16.86
CA PHE A 97 -18.25 -2.40 17.91
C PHE A 97 -19.28 -1.36 17.39
N ASP A 98 -20.21 -0.95 18.25
CA ASP A 98 -21.10 0.17 17.94
C ASP A 98 -20.30 1.44 17.55
N ILE A 99 -20.82 2.21 16.60
CA ILE A 99 -20.12 3.37 16.04
C ILE A 99 -19.72 4.42 17.09
N SER A 100 -20.48 4.53 18.18
CA SER A 100 -20.16 5.43 19.30
C SER A 100 -18.88 5.03 20.05
N VAL A 101 -18.52 3.74 20.05
CA VAL A 101 -17.31 3.23 20.71
C VAL A 101 -16.06 3.70 19.97
N CYS A 102 -16.00 3.54 18.64
CA CYS A 102 -14.87 4.05 17.86
C CYS A 102 -14.85 5.58 17.79
N ALA A 103 -16.01 6.24 17.79
CA ALA A 103 -16.11 7.71 17.80
C ALA A 103 -15.58 8.36 19.09
N ALA A 104 -15.43 7.59 20.18
CA ALA A 104 -14.82 8.07 21.43
C ALA A 104 -13.28 8.15 21.39
N TYR A 105 -12.62 7.57 20.38
CA TYR A 105 -11.16 7.52 20.26
C TYR A 105 -10.60 8.17 18.97
N ALA A 106 -11.40 8.24 17.90
CA ALA A 106 -11.00 8.81 16.63
C ALA A 106 -12.11 9.67 16.04
N THR A 107 -11.74 10.72 15.29
CA THR A 107 -12.70 11.67 14.72
C THR A 107 -13.57 10.97 13.67
N MET A 108 -14.84 10.73 14.02
CA MET A 108 -15.83 10.11 13.14
C MET A 108 -16.35 11.13 12.14
N VAL A 109 -16.35 10.79 10.84
CA VAL A 109 -16.82 11.62 9.73
C VAL A 109 -17.78 10.85 8.85
N ASN A 110 -18.70 11.54 8.16
CA ASN A 110 -19.38 10.94 7.01
C ASN A 110 -18.38 10.89 5.85
N ARG A 111 -18.12 9.70 5.30
CA ARG A 111 -17.16 9.47 4.21
C ARG A 111 -17.48 10.30 2.97
N GLY A 112 -18.76 10.38 2.61
CA GLY A 112 -19.20 11.10 1.42
C GLY A 112 -19.00 12.61 1.54
N ASP A 113 -19.36 13.19 2.69
CA ASP A 113 -19.09 14.60 2.98
C ASP A 113 -17.58 14.89 3.08
N ALA A 114 -16.80 14.00 3.71
CA ALA A 114 -15.36 14.18 3.90
C ALA A 114 -14.56 14.08 2.59
N THR A 115 -14.91 13.15 1.70
CA THR A 115 -14.17 12.93 0.43
C THR A 115 -14.87 13.45 -0.82
N GLY A 116 -15.99 14.18 -0.68
CA GLY A 116 -16.70 14.82 -1.78
C GLY A 116 -17.38 13.87 -2.76
N THR A 117 -17.99 12.78 -2.27
CA THR A 117 -18.64 11.76 -3.11
C THR A 117 -19.99 11.28 -2.56
N ASP A 118 -20.95 11.03 -3.44
CA ASP A 118 -22.27 10.50 -3.08
C ASP A 118 -22.35 8.95 -3.09
N GLU A 119 -21.23 8.23 -3.32
CA GLU A 119 -21.20 6.76 -3.45
C GLU A 119 -21.96 6.03 -2.34
N TRP A 120 -21.83 6.49 -1.09
CA TRP A 120 -22.45 5.87 0.08
C TRP A 120 -23.74 6.56 0.55
N ARG A 121 -24.21 7.63 -0.11
CA ARG A 121 -25.32 8.47 0.36
C ARG A 121 -26.64 7.72 0.55
N GLN A 122 -26.81 6.61 -0.16
CA GLN A 122 -27.99 5.74 -0.13
C GLN A 122 -27.87 4.57 0.87
N LEU A 123 -26.73 4.41 1.55
CA LEU A 123 -26.55 3.39 2.59
C LEU A 123 -27.08 3.87 3.95
N PRO A 124 -27.41 2.97 4.90
CA PRO A 124 -27.62 3.33 6.30
C PRO A 124 -26.45 4.15 6.86
N ILE A 125 -26.73 5.12 7.74
CA ILE A 125 -25.75 6.12 8.21
C ILE A 125 -24.49 5.46 8.79
N GLU A 126 -24.64 4.33 9.48
CA GLU A 126 -23.59 3.53 10.09
C GLU A 126 -22.57 3.01 9.06
N LYS A 127 -22.99 2.84 7.80
CA LYS A 127 -22.14 2.45 6.66
C LYS A 127 -21.61 3.65 5.85
N GLN A 128 -22.10 4.86 6.13
CA GLN A 128 -21.54 6.10 5.60
C GLN A 128 -20.39 6.62 6.49
N MET A 129 -20.31 6.22 7.76
CA MET A 129 -19.29 6.72 8.68
C MET A 129 -17.91 6.11 8.42
N ALA A 130 -16.86 6.85 8.76
CA ALA A 130 -15.48 6.40 8.92
C ALA A 130 -14.78 7.17 10.03
N TRP A 131 -13.57 6.74 10.41
CA TRP A 131 -12.77 7.34 11.46
C TRP A 131 -11.42 7.81 10.91
N ARG A 132 -11.12 9.12 11.05
CA ARG A 132 -9.82 9.72 10.72
C ARG A 132 -8.78 9.21 11.71
N ILE A 133 -7.77 8.47 11.22
CA ILE A 133 -6.69 7.90 12.04
C ILE A 133 -5.30 8.27 11.49
N PRO A 134 -4.29 8.53 12.35
CA PRO A 134 -2.93 8.79 11.90
C PRO A 134 -2.37 7.66 11.03
N VAL A 135 -1.69 8.01 9.94
CA VAL A 135 -1.18 7.02 8.97
C VAL A 135 -0.11 6.10 9.58
N SER A 136 0.59 6.58 10.60
CA SER A 136 1.58 5.85 11.40
C SER A 136 1.00 4.71 12.25
N LEU A 137 -0.33 4.59 12.36
CA LEU A 137 -0.98 3.39 12.93
C LEU A 137 -1.04 2.22 11.94
N MET A 138 -0.75 2.46 10.65
CA MET A 138 -0.87 1.46 9.58
C MET A 138 0.49 0.88 9.15
N PHE A 139 1.57 1.65 9.28
CA PHE A 139 2.94 1.24 8.98
C PHE A 139 3.97 2.05 9.80
N ASN A 140 5.18 1.53 9.95
CA ASN A 140 6.26 2.19 10.69
C ASN A 140 6.91 3.32 9.85
N LEU A 141 6.36 4.53 9.95
CA LEU A 141 6.86 5.72 9.26
C LEU A 141 8.30 6.11 9.69
N THR A 142 8.70 5.80 10.93
CA THR A 142 10.08 6.07 11.40
C THR A 142 11.08 5.18 10.67
N HIS A 143 10.80 3.88 10.56
CA HIS A 143 11.62 2.93 9.78
C HIS A 143 11.69 3.33 8.29
N LEU A 144 10.59 3.79 7.69
CA LEU A 144 10.59 4.26 6.30
C LEU A 144 11.51 5.50 6.09
N ARG A 145 11.59 6.38 7.10
CA ARG A 145 12.46 7.58 7.09
C ARG A 145 13.96 7.25 7.20
N GLU A 146 14.34 6.03 7.58
CA GLU A 146 15.74 5.61 7.61
C GLU A 146 16.34 5.43 6.20
N THR A 147 15.50 5.14 5.20
CA THR A 147 15.95 4.83 3.82
C THR A 147 15.30 5.68 2.72
N HIS A 148 14.26 6.46 3.02
CA HIS A 148 13.57 7.36 2.08
C HIS A 148 13.24 8.72 2.70
N ALA A 149 13.42 9.80 1.94
CA ALA A 149 13.01 11.13 2.38
C ALA A 149 11.48 11.28 2.30
N VAL A 150 10.78 11.03 3.41
CA VAL A 150 9.30 11.01 3.47
C VAL A 150 8.79 11.79 4.68
N ILE A 151 7.91 12.77 4.42
CA ILE A 151 7.22 13.57 5.45
C ILE A 151 5.70 13.51 5.27
N THR A 152 4.92 13.84 6.32
CA THR A 152 3.46 13.97 6.18
C THR A 152 3.06 15.37 5.69
N VAL A 153 1.81 15.55 5.25
CA VAL A 153 1.27 16.89 4.97
C VAL A 153 1.31 17.77 6.23
N SER A 154 0.99 17.22 7.41
CA SER A 154 1.14 17.92 8.70
C SER A 154 2.57 18.40 8.95
N ASP A 155 3.57 17.57 8.63
CA ASP A 155 4.98 17.95 8.74
C ASP A 155 5.35 19.07 7.75
N TYR A 156 4.91 18.97 6.49
CA TYR A 156 5.08 20.03 5.49
C TYR A 156 4.43 21.35 5.96
N LEU A 157 3.20 21.30 6.48
CA LEU A 157 2.50 22.47 7.00
C LEU A 157 3.25 23.10 8.18
N ARG A 158 3.73 22.29 9.14
CA ARG A 158 4.60 22.74 10.25
C ARG A 158 5.88 23.42 9.75
N LEU A 159 6.58 22.80 8.79
CA LEU A 159 7.82 23.34 8.20
C LEU A 159 7.61 24.71 7.54
N HIS A 160 6.43 24.96 6.98
CA HIS A 160 6.05 26.23 6.36
C HIS A 160 5.29 27.21 7.30
N ASN A 161 5.19 26.88 8.60
CA ASN A 161 4.46 27.64 9.63
C ASN A 161 2.95 27.85 9.30
N ILE A 162 2.30 26.77 8.86
CA ILE A 162 0.86 26.65 8.62
C ILE A 162 0.29 25.62 9.62
N SER A 163 -0.94 25.80 10.12
CA SER A 163 -1.54 24.79 11.02
C SER A 163 -1.84 23.49 10.26
N ALA A 164 -1.52 22.34 10.86
CA ALA A 164 -1.88 21.02 10.35
C ALA A 164 -3.41 20.81 10.23
N ASP A 165 -4.23 21.61 10.91
CA ASP A 165 -5.70 21.54 10.83
C ASP A 165 -6.25 21.84 9.42
N VAL A 166 -5.47 22.47 8.54
CA VAL A 166 -5.90 22.78 7.16
C VAL A 166 -5.73 21.60 6.18
N GLU A 167 -5.20 20.45 6.62
CA GLU A 167 -5.05 19.27 5.76
C GLU A 167 -6.40 18.75 5.24
N THR A 168 -6.59 18.83 3.91
CA THR A 168 -7.84 18.54 3.20
C THR A 168 -8.44 17.17 3.54
N THR A 169 -9.76 17.14 3.74
CA THR A 169 -10.49 15.92 4.13
C THR A 169 -10.55 14.85 3.05
N ASN A 170 -10.28 15.20 1.78
CA ASN A 170 -10.34 14.30 0.63
C ASN A 170 -8.97 13.82 0.13
N GLY A 171 -7.86 14.40 0.60
CA GLY A 171 -6.50 14.09 0.14
C GLY A 171 -6.02 14.88 -1.08
N HIS A 172 -6.72 15.95 -1.46
CA HIS A 172 -6.28 16.89 -2.50
C HIS A 172 -5.16 17.81 -1.99
N TRP A 173 -4.15 18.09 -2.81
CA TRP A 173 -3.17 19.12 -2.52
C TRP A 173 -3.76 20.53 -2.72
N ASP A 174 -4.17 21.18 -1.63
CA ASP A 174 -4.74 22.52 -1.67
C ASP A 174 -3.64 23.57 -1.99
N THR A 175 -3.52 23.92 -3.27
CA THR A 175 -2.53 24.90 -3.76
C THR A 175 -2.72 26.27 -3.14
N ASP A 176 -3.96 26.59 -2.75
CA ASP A 176 -4.35 27.88 -2.23
C ASP A 176 -3.95 28.03 -0.76
N LEU A 177 -4.11 26.99 0.06
CA LEU A 177 -3.79 26.99 1.50
C LEU A 177 -2.33 26.61 1.77
N TYR A 178 -1.81 25.57 1.12
CA TYR A 178 -0.51 24.96 1.45
C TYR A 178 0.70 25.79 0.99
N HIS A 179 0.47 26.86 0.23
CA HIS A 179 1.53 27.73 -0.31
C HIS A 179 1.60 29.12 0.35
N ARG A 180 0.67 29.49 1.25
CA ARG A 180 0.67 30.79 1.96
C ARG A 180 1.73 30.92 3.07
N GLY A 181 2.52 29.87 3.28
CA GLY A 181 3.57 29.82 4.31
C GLY A 181 4.88 30.45 3.85
N ALA A 182 5.82 30.62 4.77
CA ALA A 182 7.19 30.98 4.41
C ALA A 182 7.89 29.77 3.80
N ASN A 183 8.54 29.92 2.65
CA ASN A 183 9.32 28.83 2.04
C ASN A 183 10.53 28.47 2.90
N ILE A 184 10.60 27.21 3.37
CA ILE A 184 11.72 26.71 4.19
C ILE A 184 13.07 26.69 3.45
N PHE A 185 13.07 26.72 2.12
CA PHE A 185 14.28 26.85 1.30
C PHE A 185 14.75 28.32 1.15
N SER A 186 14.11 29.29 1.84
CA SER A 186 14.43 30.71 1.73
C SER A 186 14.38 31.45 3.07
N ASP A 187 15.46 32.19 3.39
CA ASP A 187 15.44 33.18 4.49
C ASP A 187 14.49 34.35 4.23
N SER A 188 14.00 34.50 3.00
CA SER A 188 13.01 35.51 2.61
C SER A 188 11.60 34.94 2.67
N ARG A 189 10.62 35.76 3.09
CA ARG A 189 9.20 35.37 3.21
C ARG A 189 8.50 35.27 1.85
N VAL A 190 9.03 34.40 0.98
CA VAL A 190 8.48 34.05 -0.32
C VAL A 190 7.68 32.76 -0.17
N GLU A 191 6.58 32.64 -0.90
CA GLU A 191 5.71 31.46 -0.93
C GLU A 191 6.40 30.31 -1.71
N PRO A 192 6.22 29.03 -1.33
CA PRO A 192 6.81 27.90 -2.06
C PRO A 192 6.32 27.87 -3.51
N SER A 193 7.25 27.84 -4.47
CA SER A 193 6.92 27.75 -5.90
C SER A 193 6.40 26.36 -6.26
N LEU A 194 5.49 26.32 -7.25
CA LEU A 194 4.73 25.12 -7.61
C LEU A 194 4.88 24.78 -9.10
N TYR A 195 5.07 23.51 -9.39
CA TYR A 195 4.87 22.93 -10.72
C TYR A 195 3.85 21.79 -10.65
N VAL A 196 2.91 21.76 -11.60
CA VAL A 196 1.83 20.76 -11.63
C VAL A 196 1.96 19.83 -12.84
N ILE A 197 2.21 18.56 -12.58
CA ILE A 197 1.97 17.47 -13.52
C ILE A 197 0.48 17.19 -13.51
N LYS A 198 -0.23 17.52 -14.59
CA LYS A 198 -1.65 17.22 -14.68
C LYS A 198 -1.91 15.73 -14.90
N ASN A 199 -3.08 15.27 -14.47
CA ASN A 199 -3.47 13.86 -14.58
C ASN A 199 -3.43 13.37 -16.04
N GLU A 200 -3.96 14.17 -16.97
CA GLU A 200 -4.00 13.87 -18.40
C GLU A 200 -2.64 13.97 -19.11
N TRP A 201 -1.56 14.31 -18.41
CA TRP A 201 -0.19 14.34 -18.94
C TRP A 201 0.68 13.18 -18.44
N TYR A 202 0.28 12.48 -17.39
CA TYR A 202 1.14 11.52 -16.70
C TYR A 202 1.54 10.35 -17.61
N ASP A 203 0.58 9.72 -18.30
CA ASP A 203 0.81 8.58 -19.20
C ASP A 203 -0.11 8.54 -20.43
N ALA A 204 -0.73 9.66 -20.81
CA ALA A 204 -1.61 9.73 -21.98
C ALA A 204 -0.85 9.43 -23.29
N GLY A 205 -1.14 8.26 -23.89
CA GLY A 205 -0.53 7.82 -25.15
C GLY A 205 0.93 7.37 -25.06
N VAL A 206 1.46 7.17 -23.85
CA VAL A 206 2.88 6.81 -23.61
C VAL A 206 3.02 5.67 -22.61
N VAL A 207 4.14 4.97 -22.66
CA VAL A 207 4.54 4.01 -21.63
C VAL A 207 5.43 4.75 -20.64
N ARG A 208 4.83 5.15 -19.50
CA ARG A 208 5.55 5.78 -18.40
C ARG A 208 6.54 4.78 -17.77
N VAL A 209 7.82 5.15 -17.77
CA VAL A 209 8.90 4.41 -17.12
C VAL A 209 9.60 5.25 -16.04
N ASP A 210 10.51 4.64 -15.27
CA ASP A 210 11.28 5.31 -14.22
C ASP A 210 12.24 6.36 -14.79
N GLN A 211 13.17 5.94 -15.63
CA GLN A 211 14.21 6.76 -16.26
C GLN A 211 14.60 6.15 -17.61
N LEU A 212 15.21 6.93 -18.50
CA LEU A 212 15.73 6.46 -19.79
C LEU A 212 17.25 6.28 -19.70
N PRO A 213 17.77 5.04 -19.74
CA PRO A 213 19.22 4.77 -19.69
C PRO A 213 19.97 5.56 -20.76
N GLN A 214 21.20 6.01 -20.46
CA GLN A 214 21.99 6.81 -21.40
C GLN A 214 22.18 6.10 -22.75
N THR A 215 22.48 4.80 -22.72
CA THR A 215 22.59 3.94 -23.93
C THR A 215 21.31 3.91 -24.75
N MET A 216 20.14 3.79 -24.11
CA MET A 216 18.83 3.83 -24.75
C MET A 216 18.57 5.20 -25.38
N ARG A 217 18.89 6.30 -24.67
CA ARG A 217 18.76 7.68 -25.16
C ARG A 217 19.66 7.96 -26.37
N GLU A 218 20.91 7.53 -26.33
CA GLU A 218 21.87 7.67 -27.42
C GLU A 218 21.44 6.84 -28.65
N ARG A 219 21.10 5.55 -28.46
CA ARG A 219 20.60 4.65 -29.50
C ARG A 219 19.31 5.14 -30.16
N GLY A 220 18.40 5.72 -29.39
CA GLY A 220 17.11 6.22 -29.86
C GLY A 220 17.12 7.66 -30.37
N GLY A 221 18.25 8.37 -30.31
CA GLY A 221 18.32 9.79 -30.64
C GLY A 221 17.37 10.65 -29.78
N TRP A 222 17.25 10.36 -28.48
CA TRP A 222 16.41 11.10 -27.55
C TRP A 222 16.85 12.57 -27.47
N ASN A 223 15.91 13.47 -27.75
CA ASN A 223 16.15 14.90 -27.79
C ASN A 223 15.19 15.65 -26.87
N ILE A 224 15.75 16.56 -26.07
CA ILE A 224 14.98 17.46 -25.20
C ILE A 224 14.67 18.73 -26.00
N THR A 225 13.50 18.73 -26.65
CA THR A 225 12.91 19.97 -27.17
C THR A 225 12.76 21.00 -26.05
N HIS A 226 13.00 22.28 -26.35
CA HIS A 226 12.94 23.38 -25.38
C HIS A 226 11.47 23.68 -24.99
N GLY A 227 10.87 22.78 -24.21
CA GLY A 227 9.43 22.72 -23.98
C GLY A 227 8.96 21.48 -23.21
N GLN A 228 9.62 21.20 -22.08
CA GLN A 228 9.21 20.26 -21.02
C GLN A 228 9.11 18.75 -21.32
N VAL A 229 8.75 18.31 -22.52
CA VAL A 229 8.64 16.87 -22.86
C VAL A 229 9.64 16.50 -23.93
N GLY A 230 10.38 15.41 -23.70
CA GLY A 230 11.35 14.89 -24.66
C GLY A 230 10.73 14.03 -25.75
N SER A 231 11.50 13.82 -26.83
CA SER A 231 11.09 13.07 -28.01
C SER A 231 12.18 12.15 -28.53
N TRP A 232 11.77 11.03 -29.13
CA TRP A 232 12.66 10.12 -29.84
C TRP A 232 12.84 10.58 -31.28
N ALA A 233 13.99 10.24 -31.89
CA ALA A 233 14.16 10.40 -33.32
C ALA A 233 13.17 9.51 -34.09
N ILE A 234 12.74 9.95 -35.27
CA ILE A 234 11.95 9.10 -36.17
C ILE A 234 12.87 7.99 -36.69
N MET A 235 12.49 6.75 -36.44
CA MET A 235 13.18 5.55 -36.92
C MET A 235 12.32 4.92 -38.04
N GLU A 236 12.96 4.33 -39.05
CA GLU A 236 12.25 3.56 -40.07
C GLU A 236 11.72 2.24 -39.47
N GLU A 237 10.49 1.85 -39.79
CA GLU A 237 9.88 0.62 -39.29
C GLU A 237 10.56 -0.61 -39.91
N THR A 238 11.18 -1.45 -39.07
CA THR A 238 11.77 -2.72 -39.53
C THR A 238 10.69 -3.81 -39.67
N PRO A 239 10.91 -4.87 -40.47
CA PRO A 239 9.98 -5.98 -40.57
C PRO A 239 9.64 -6.66 -39.23
N LEU A 240 10.59 -6.71 -38.29
CA LEU A 240 10.36 -7.25 -36.94
C LEU A 240 9.61 -6.25 -36.06
N SER A 241 9.93 -4.96 -36.10
CA SER A 241 9.15 -3.92 -35.39
C SER A 241 7.68 -3.95 -35.82
N LYS A 242 7.44 -4.14 -37.11
CA LYS A 242 6.10 -4.33 -37.64
C LYS A 242 5.44 -5.61 -37.12
N ALA A 243 6.12 -6.75 -37.16
CA ALA A 243 5.57 -8.01 -36.67
C ALA A 243 5.22 -7.96 -35.17
N LEU A 244 6.01 -7.22 -34.37
CA LEU A 244 5.72 -6.94 -32.96
C LEU A 244 4.49 -6.02 -32.82
N HIS A 245 4.35 -4.99 -33.65
CA HIS A 245 3.14 -4.15 -33.69
C HIS A 245 1.89 -4.92 -34.12
N ASP A 246 1.96 -5.74 -35.16
CA ASP A 246 0.87 -6.58 -35.66
C ASP A 246 0.44 -7.65 -34.63
N ALA A 247 1.31 -7.98 -33.66
CA ALA A 247 1.01 -8.86 -32.53
C ALA A 247 0.40 -8.15 -31.31
N MET A 248 0.33 -6.82 -31.27
CA MET A 248 -0.29 -6.09 -30.16
C MET A 248 -1.81 -6.21 -30.19
N THR A 249 -2.43 -6.44 -29.02
CA THR A 249 -3.88 -6.37 -28.91
C THR A 249 -4.37 -4.91 -29.02
N SER A 250 -5.59 -4.71 -29.54
CA SER A 250 -6.12 -3.37 -29.82
C SER A 250 -6.16 -2.49 -28.56
N GLY A 251 -5.38 -1.40 -28.56
CA GLY A 251 -5.24 -0.48 -27.43
C GLY A 251 -4.12 -0.82 -26.43
N ALA A 252 -3.38 -1.92 -26.61
CA ALA A 252 -2.19 -2.20 -25.82
C ALA A 252 -1.03 -1.27 -26.19
N SER A 253 -0.22 -0.90 -25.19
CA SER A 253 1.01 -0.11 -25.37
C SER A 253 2.29 -0.91 -25.08
N VAL A 254 2.16 -2.18 -24.71
CA VAL A 254 3.25 -3.15 -24.44
C VAL A 254 2.86 -4.55 -24.93
N LEU A 255 3.85 -5.40 -25.14
CA LEU A 255 3.71 -6.86 -25.33
C LEU A 255 4.14 -7.61 -24.07
N ASP A 256 3.46 -8.71 -23.77
CA ASP A 256 3.92 -9.69 -22.78
C ASP A 256 5.04 -10.56 -23.34
N TRP A 257 5.97 -10.98 -22.47
CA TRP A 257 7.23 -11.62 -22.91
C TRP A 257 7.01 -12.91 -23.72
N ASP A 258 6.01 -13.71 -23.37
CA ASP A 258 5.72 -14.95 -24.10
C ASP A 258 5.30 -14.68 -25.56
N THR A 259 4.65 -13.54 -25.84
CA THR A 259 4.35 -13.11 -27.21
C THR A 259 5.61 -12.62 -27.94
N VAL A 260 6.53 -11.97 -27.22
CA VAL A 260 7.82 -11.54 -27.78
C VAL A 260 8.65 -12.74 -28.24
N LEU A 261 8.74 -13.81 -27.43
CA LEU A 261 9.45 -15.04 -27.78
C LEU A 261 8.95 -15.63 -29.11
N VAL A 262 7.63 -15.78 -29.24
CA VAL A 262 6.97 -16.33 -30.44
C VAL A 262 7.18 -15.46 -31.68
N VAL A 263 7.17 -14.12 -31.54
CA VAL A 263 7.35 -13.19 -32.67
C VAL A 263 8.82 -13.06 -33.10
N VAL A 264 9.76 -13.09 -32.16
CA VAL A 264 11.20 -13.07 -32.44
C VAL A 264 11.68 -14.43 -32.98
N GLY A 265 10.96 -15.51 -32.68
CA GLY A 265 11.14 -16.84 -33.28
C GLY A 265 12.13 -17.75 -32.53
N ASP A 266 12.37 -17.48 -31.24
CA ASP A 266 13.28 -18.27 -30.40
C ASP A 266 12.52 -19.15 -29.39
N ASP A 267 11.91 -20.21 -29.91
CA ASP A 267 11.34 -21.31 -29.10
C ASP A 267 12.43 -22.24 -28.49
N ASN A 268 13.74 -21.95 -28.65
CA ASN A 268 14.82 -22.91 -28.41
C ASN A 268 15.88 -22.52 -27.36
N ASP A 269 15.99 -21.26 -26.93
CA ASP A 269 16.83 -20.89 -25.76
C ASP A 269 16.03 -20.63 -24.47
N PRO A 270 15.74 -21.67 -23.66
CA PRO A 270 15.11 -21.52 -22.35
C PRO A 270 16.06 -20.96 -21.27
N ILE A 271 17.24 -20.44 -21.63
CA ILE A 271 18.30 -20.00 -20.70
C ILE A 271 18.65 -18.51 -20.87
N GLU A 272 17.77 -17.71 -21.50
CA GLU A 272 17.74 -16.25 -21.28
C GLU A 272 17.36 -15.92 -19.82
N THR A 273 18.37 -15.96 -18.93
CA THR A 273 18.29 -15.40 -17.57
C THR A 273 17.98 -13.90 -17.62
N GLU A 274 17.35 -13.32 -16.60
CA GLU A 274 17.08 -11.85 -16.57
C GLU A 274 18.35 -10.98 -16.64
N SER A 275 19.54 -11.59 -16.49
CA SER A 275 20.88 -11.01 -16.57
C SER A 275 21.60 -11.15 -17.92
N SER A 276 21.06 -11.85 -18.93
CA SER A 276 21.76 -12.07 -20.21
C SER A 276 21.67 -10.87 -21.17
N SER A 277 22.45 -9.82 -20.88
CA SER A 277 22.40 -8.53 -21.59
C SER A 277 23.29 -8.43 -22.85
N ALA A 278 23.68 -9.54 -23.48
CA ALA A 278 24.61 -9.54 -24.61
C ALA A 278 24.29 -10.66 -25.62
N GLY A 279 23.78 -10.29 -26.79
CA GLY A 279 23.57 -11.20 -27.93
C GLY A 279 22.26 -12.00 -27.90
N GLY A 280 21.32 -11.65 -27.02
CA GLY A 280 20.01 -12.30 -26.89
C GLY A 280 18.85 -11.49 -27.50
N ILE A 281 17.62 -11.93 -27.20
CA ILE A 281 16.35 -11.32 -27.64
C ILE A 281 16.27 -9.84 -27.26
N ALA A 282 16.83 -9.46 -26.10
CA ALA A 282 16.94 -8.06 -25.69
C ALA A 282 17.67 -7.20 -26.74
N SER A 283 18.83 -7.64 -27.22
CA SER A 283 19.59 -6.92 -28.25
C SER A 283 18.83 -6.86 -29.59
N THR A 284 18.16 -7.97 -29.96
CA THR A 284 17.30 -8.03 -31.16
C THR A 284 16.15 -7.01 -31.11
N LEU A 285 15.52 -6.82 -29.95
CA LEU A 285 14.51 -5.77 -29.75
C LEU A 285 15.11 -4.37 -29.88
N GLU A 286 16.25 -4.13 -29.22
CA GLU A 286 16.94 -2.84 -29.21
C GLU A 286 17.34 -2.38 -30.64
N GLU A 287 17.88 -3.28 -31.46
CA GLU A 287 18.21 -3.02 -32.87
C GLU A 287 16.98 -2.71 -33.72
N ASN A 288 15.81 -3.25 -33.35
CA ASN A 288 14.54 -3.07 -34.06
C ASN A 288 13.63 -1.99 -33.45
N GLY A 289 14.17 -1.12 -32.56
CA GLY A 289 13.44 0.03 -32.02
C GLY A 289 12.47 -0.29 -30.88
N TRP A 290 12.56 -1.49 -30.31
CA TRP A 290 11.84 -1.90 -29.11
C TRP A 290 12.78 -1.94 -27.91
N GLU A 291 12.21 -2.00 -26.71
CA GLU A 291 12.95 -1.97 -25.45
C GLU A 291 12.34 -2.96 -24.46
N VAL A 292 13.19 -3.62 -23.67
CA VAL A 292 12.77 -4.51 -22.57
C VAL A 292 12.38 -3.68 -21.36
N LEU A 293 11.21 -3.97 -20.81
CA LEU A 293 10.70 -3.36 -19.58
C LEU A 293 10.52 -4.41 -18.49
N TYR A 294 10.92 -4.05 -17.28
CA TYR A 294 10.84 -4.89 -16.09
C TYR A 294 9.64 -4.43 -15.25
N THR A 295 8.78 -5.36 -14.85
CA THR A 295 7.59 -5.06 -14.02
C THR A 295 7.12 -6.33 -13.29
N TYR A 296 5.86 -6.37 -12.85
CA TYR A 296 5.27 -7.48 -12.09
C TYR A 296 4.05 -8.07 -12.79
N GLY A 297 3.88 -9.39 -12.67
CA GLY A 297 2.70 -10.12 -13.14
C GLY A 297 1.56 -10.01 -12.14
N GLY A 298 0.43 -9.44 -12.56
CA GLY A 298 -0.78 -9.36 -11.74
C GLY A 298 -1.47 -10.73 -11.64
N ALA A 299 -2.08 -11.03 -10.48
CA ALA A 299 -2.76 -12.29 -10.25
C ALA A 299 -3.89 -12.52 -11.29
N CYS A 300 -3.85 -13.66 -11.97
CA CYS A 300 -4.79 -14.00 -13.07
C CYS A 300 -4.90 -12.91 -14.16
N GLY A 301 -3.81 -12.19 -14.44
CA GLY A 301 -3.79 -11.10 -15.42
C GLY A 301 -4.36 -9.77 -14.90
N SER A 302 -4.69 -9.68 -13.61
CA SER A 302 -5.20 -8.46 -12.99
C SER A 302 -4.19 -7.81 -12.05
N ASP A 303 -3.87 -6.54 -12.29
CA ASP A 303 -3.05 -5.72 -11.37
C ASP A 303 -3.83 -5.24 -10.13
N ALA A 304 -4.91 -5.95 -9.73
CA ALA A 304 -5.72 -5.62 -8.55
C ALA A 304 -5.05 -5.99 -7.21
N THR A 305 -4.17 -7.00 -7.21
CA THR A 305 -3.39 -7.38 -6.02
C THR A 305 -2.29 -6.37 -5.70
N LYS A 306 -1.63 -5.84 -6.75
CA LYS A 306 -0.44 -4.97 -6.69
C LYS A 306 0.75 -5.58 -5.94
N ASP A 307 0.84 -6.90 -5.84
CA ASP A 307 2.02 -7.56 -5.27
C ASP A 307 3.25 -7.41 -6.17
N VAL A 308 4.44 -7.53 -5.58
CA VAL A 308 5.75 -7.34 -6.24
C VAL A 308 6.58 -8.62 -6.32
N VAL A 309 5.94 -9.78 -6.11
CA VAL A 309 6.64 -11.05 -5.87
C VAL A 309 6.75 -11.94 -7.11
N VAL A 310 6.01 -11.60 -8.17
CA VAL A 310 6.05 -12.24 -9.49
C VAL A 310 6.73 -11.28 -10.48
N PRO A 311 8.07 -11.20 -10.51
CA PRO A 311 8.78 -10.41 -11.52
C PRO A 311 8.52 -10.94 -12.93
N ILE A 312 8.27 -10.03 -13.87
CA ILE A 312 8.15 -10.33 -15.30
C ILE A 312 8.94 -9.33 -16.17
N ARG A 313 9.15 -9.71 -17.42
CA ARG A 313 9.51 -8.83 -18.53
C ARG A 313 8.27 -8.51 -19.37
N GLN A 314 8.30 -7.36 -20.03
CA GLN A 314 7.42 -6.96 -21.13
C GLN A 314 8.29 -6.25 -22.18
N ALA A 315 7.78 -6.05 -23.40
CA ALA A 315 8.46 -5.22 -24.40
C ALA A 315 7.58 -4.04 -24.82
N ALA A 316 8.20 -2.92 -25.22
CA ALA A 316 7.49 -1.75 -25.73
C ALA A 316 8.24 -1.11 -26.91
N PRO A 317 7.54 -0.45 -27.84
CA PRO A 317 8.18 0.40 -28.84
C PRO A 317 8.88 1.57 -28.14
N ARG A 318 10.16 1.81 -28.47
CA ARG A 318 10.97 2.89 -27.86
C ARG A 318 10.27 4.24 -27.96
N SER A 319 9.65 4.53 -29.11
CA SER A 319 8.90 5.74 -29.41
C SER A 319 7.82 6.09 -28.38
N LEU A 320 7.21 5.10 -27.74
CA LEU A 320 6.19 5.28 -26.71
C LEU A 320 6.77 5.51 -25.31
N LEU A 321 8.04 5.16 -25.04
CA LEU A 321 8.62 5.31 -23.70
C LEU A 321 8.74 6.78 -23.30
N ARG A 322 8.41 7.09 -22.05
CA ARG A 322 8.72 8.37 -21.39
C ARG A 322 9.15 8.15 -19.94
N GLY A 323 10.39 8.51 -19.60
CA GLY A 323 10.92 8.41 -18.24
C GLY A 323 10.36 9.51 -17.35
N LEU A 324 9.97 9.15 -16.11
CA LEU A 324 9.55 10.10 -15.09
C LEU A 324 10.69 11.09 -14.77
N TYR A 325 11.93 10.61 -14.75
CA TYR A 325 13.12 11.44 -14.59
C TYR A 325 13.33 12.42 -15.76
N GLU A 326 13.20 11.98 -17.02
CA GLU A 326 13.46 12.86 -18.17
C GLU A 326 12.39 13.94 -18.37
N ASP A 327 11.11 13.65 -18.08
CA ASP A 327 10.02 14.64 -18.25
C ASP A 327 9.89 15.61 -17.06
N PHE A 328 10.35 15.25 -15.85
CA PHE A 328 10.13 16.07 -14.63
C PHE A 328 11.35 16.22 -13.70
N GLY A 329 12.44 15.49 -13.94
CA GLY A 329 13.66 15.52 -13.12
C GLY A 329 14.47 16.82 -13.23
N PHE A 330 14.20 17.68 -14.23
CA PHE A 330 14.77 19.02 -14.37
C PHE A 330 13.92 20.14 -13.73
N ILE A 331 12.79 19.79 -13.10
CA ILE A 331 11.92 20.77 -12.44
C ILE A 331 12.55 21.20 -11.12
N GLU A 332 12.71 22.51 -10.93
CA GLU A 332 13.40 23.13 -9.78
C GLU A 332 12.44 23.90 -8.84
N GLN A 333 11.13 23.91 -9.12
CA GLN A 333 10.12 24.49 -8.23
C GLN A 333 10.09 23.75 -6.88
N ASP A 334 9.83 24.47 -5.78
CA ASP A 334 9.89 23.94 -4.42
C ASP A 334 8.97 22.72 -4.24
N VAL A 335 7.76 22.78 -4.81
CA VAL A 335 6.79 21.67 -4.86
C VAL A 335 6.57 21.21 -6.29
N LEU A 336 6.72 19.91 -6.52
CA LEU A 336 6.30 19.21 -7.74
C LEU A 336 5.06 18.36 -7.41
N LEU A 337 3.91 18.76 -7.92
CA LEU A 337 2.61 18.14 -7.65
C LEU A 337 2.16 17.23 -8.82
N LEU A 338 1.82 15.97 -8.53
CA LEU A 338 1.04 15.12 -9.45
C LEU A 338 -0.46 15.22 -9.13
N GLN A 339 -1.21 15.85 -10.03
CA GLN A 339 -2.64 16.07 -9.88
C GLN A 339 -3.47 14.84 -10.29
N GLY A 340 -4.59 14.62 -9.59
CA GLY A 340 -5.55 13.55 -9.82
C GLY A 340 -5.07 12.15 -9.42
N GLU A 341 -5.95 11.16 -9.58
CA GLU A 341 -5.63 9.77 -9.28
C GLU A 341 -4.87 9.07 -10.42
N VAL A 342 -3.85 8.28 -10.08
CA VAL A 342 -3.10 7.42 -10.99
C VAL A 342 -3.03 5.93 -10.57
N HIS A 343 -3.60 5.50 -9.44
CA HIS A 343 -3.53 4.09 -8.99
C HIS A 343 -4.23 3.10 -9.93
N LEU A 344 -5.39 3.46 -10.50
CA LEU A 344 -6.23 2.51 -11.21
C LEU A 344 -5.62 2.13 -12.57
N GLY A 345 -5.69 0.85 -12.93
CA GLY A 345 -5.23 0.33 -14.23
C GLY A 345 -3.71 0.28 -14.46
N ARG A 346 -2.89 0.78 -13.53
CA ARG A 346 -1.41 0.81 -13.67
C ARG A 346 -0.71 -0.31 -12.90
N LYS A 347 0.53 -0.63 -13.27
CA LYS A 347 1.39 -1.58 -12.56
C LYS A 347 1.78 -1.09 -11.15
N PRO A 348 2.30 -1.96 -10.26
CA PRO A 348 2.90 -1.52 -9.00
C PRO A 348 3.95 -0.43 -9.24
N GLY A 349 4.01 0.57 -8.36
CA GLY A 349 4.83 1.77 -8.57
C GLY A 349 4.26 2.79 -9.57
N ALA A 350 3.12 2.53 -10.21
CA ALA A 350 2.47 3.40 -11.21
C ALA A 350 3.31 3.72 -12.47
N LEU A 351 4.34 2.90 -12.76
CA LEU A 351 5.21 2.97 -13.95
C LEU A 351 5.79 1.57 -14.26
N LYS A 352 6.65 1.46 -15.27
CA LYS A 352 7.49 0.27 -15.53
C LYS A 352 8.98 0.62 -15.42
N PHE A 353 9.84 -0.34 -15.14
CA PHE A 353 11.28 -0.08 -14.97
C PHE A 353 12.06 -0.39 -16.26
N THR A 354 13.02 0.46 -16.63
CA THR A 354 13.93 0.18 -17.77
C THR A 354 15.11 -0.71 -17.39
N THR A 355 15.31 -1.00 -16.10
CA THR A 355 16.39 -1.87 -15.61
C THR A 355 15.90 -2.85 -14.55
N LEU A 356 16.59 -3.99 -14.47
CA LEU A 356 16.43 -4.99 -13.42
C LEU A 356 16.66 -4.38 -12.02
N GLU A 357 17.75 -3.62 -11.86
CA GLU A 357 18.13 -2.97 -10.60
C GLU A 357 17.07 -1.99 -10.08
N SER A 358 16.48 -1.17 -10.96
CA SER A 358 15.41 -0.24 -10.57
C SER A 358 14.16 -0.97 -10.08
N ARG A 359 13.77 -2.08 -10.75
CA ARG A 359 12.68 -2.95 -10.29
C ARG A 359 13.02 -3.54 -8.92
N GLU A 360 14.22 -4.08 -8.76
CA GLU A 360 14.64 -4.74 -7.52
C GLU A 360 14.72 -3.77 -6.34
N ARG A 361 15.20 -2.53 -6.52
CA ARG A 361 15.16 -1.50 -5.46
C ARG A 361 13.72 -1.10 -5.09
N TYR A 362 12.76 -1.12 -6.04
CA TYR A 362 11.34 -0.95 -5.69
C TYR A 362 10.77 -2.19 -4.98
N THR A 363 11.09 -3.41 -5.40
CA THR A 363 10.72 -4.63 -4.66
C THR A 363 11.24 -4.57 -3.23
N GLN A 364 12.50 -4.16 -3.02
CA GLN A 364 13.06 -3.97 -1.68
C GLN A 364 12.31 -2.90 -0.88
N THR A 365 11.93 -1.80 -1.53
CA THR A 365 11.13 -0.72 -0.91
C THR A 365 9.80 -1.27 -0.39
N VAL A 366 9.06 -2.03 -1.20
CA VAL A 366 7.74 -2.57 -0.83
C VAL A 366 7.82 -3.72 0.19
N LEU A 367 8.86 -4.56 0.13
CA LEU A 367 8.97 -5.75 0.99
C LEU A 367 9.69 -5.53 2.32
N TYR A 368 10.58 -4.53 2.42
CA TYR A 368 11.45 -4.35 3.60
C TYR A 368 11.49 -2.91 4.14
N ASP A 369 11.35 -1.89 3.29
CA ASP A 369 11.30 -0.49 3.76
C ASP A 369 9.88 -0.09 4.21
N PHE A 370 8.82 -0.63 3.58
CA PHE A 370 7.42 -0.50 3.99
C PHE A 370 7.01 -1.47 5.11
N ARG A 371 7.73 -1.41 6.23
CA ARG A 371 7.50 -2.25 7.41
C ARG A 371 6.17 -1.91 8.12
N LEU A 372 5.43 -2.93 8.55
CA LEU A 372 4.24 -2.77 9.39
C LEU A 372 4.58 -2.17 10.77
N ALA A 373 3.60 -1.58 11.47
CA ALA A 373 3.80 -1.12 12.84
C ALA A 373 4.12 -2.29 13.79
N ASP A 374 5.01 -2.08 14.77
CA ASP A 374 5.56 -3.20 15.57
C ASP A 374 4.53 -3.90 16.48
N ASN A 375 3.46 -3.20 16.86
CA ASN A 375 2.31 -3.79 17.54
C ASN A 375 1.48 -4.72 16.62
N VAL A 376 1.47 -4.48 15.31
CA VAL A 376 0.85 -5.36 14.30
C VAL A 376 1.66 -6.65 14.16
N ILE A 377 2.98 -6.54 14.05
CA ILE A 377 3.89 -7.68 13.95
C ILE A 377 3.81 -8.53 15.23
N GLY A 378 4.04 -7.93 16.39
CA GLY A 378 4.05 -8.64 17.68
C GLY A 378 2.69 -9.21 18.11
N LEU A 379 1.57 -8.74 17.53
CA LEU A 379 0.27 -9.38 17.69
C LEU A 379 0.07 -10.52 16.68
N ALA A 380 0.47 -10.35 15.41
CA ALA A 380 0.38 -11.41 14.39
C ALA A 380 1.18 -12.67 14.79
N ASP A 381 2.37 -12.51 15.37
CA ASP A 381 3.16 -13.61 15.93
C ASP A 381 2.36 -14.38 17.02
N GLN A 382 1.69 -13.67 17.93
CA GLN A 382 0.89 -14.29 18.99
C GLN A 382 -0.35 -15.01 18.43
N LEU A 383 -1.02 -14.43 17.44
CA LEU A 383 -2.17 -15.04 16.78
C LEU A 383 -1.78 -16.28 15.97
N SER A 384 -0.61 -16.24 15.30
CA SER A 384 -0.02 -17.40 14.61
C SER A 384 0.32 -18.53 15.58
N ASN A 385 0.96 -18.23 16.72
CA ASN A 385 1.23 -19.23 17.76
C ASN A 385 -0.05 -19.89 18.28
N ARG A 386 -1.12 -19.11 18.52
CA ARG A 386 -2.44 -19.64 18.91
C ARG A 386 -3.10 -20.45 17.79
N MET A 387 -2.78 -20.21 16.52
CA MET A 387 -3.19 -21.09 15.41
C MET A 387 -2.40 -22.40 15.37
N VAL A 388 -1.09 -22.40 15.65
CA VAL A 388 -0.29 -23.63 15.84
C VAL A 388 -0.83 -24.46 17.01
N GLU A 389 -1.23 -23.84 18.12
CA GLU A 389 -1.91 -24.51 19.23
C GLU A 389 -3.25 -25.13 18.82
N LYS A 390 -4.10 -24.40 18.07
CA LYS A 390 -5.38 -24.91 17.55
C LYS A 390 -5.19 -26.01 16.47
N ALA A 391 -4.05 -26.05 15.80
CA ALA A 391 -3.61 -27.15 14.94
C ALA A 391 -2.83 -28.24 15.70
N GLY A 392 -2.79 -28.21 17.04
CA GLY A 392 -2.16 -29.24 17.87
C GLY A 392 -0.66 -29.42 17.62
N GLY A 393 0.08 -28.31 17.44
CA GLY A 393 1.52 -28.31 17.18
C GLY A 393 1.92 -28.60 15.73
N ARG A 394 0.97 -28.55 14.79
CA ARG A 394 1.21 -28.71 13.35
C ARG A 394 1.28 -27.37 12.63
N MET A 395 1.69 -27.43 11.36
CA MET A 395 1.36 -26.40 10.39
C MET A 395 -0.14 -26.09 10.40
N TRP A 396 -0.50 -24.83 10.21
CA TRP A 396 -1.89 -24.39 10.02
C TRP A 396 -2.04 -23.72 8.64
N MET A 397 -3.26 -23.69 8.11
CA MET A 397 -3.57 -23.11 6.80
C MET A 397 -4.58 -21.98 6.94
N GLY A 398 -4.51 -20.99 6.07
CA GLY A 398 -5.33 -19.78 6.13
C GLY A 398 -5.94 -19.39 4.79
N ALA A 399 -7.08 -18.72 4.84
CA ALA A 399 -7.71 -18.14 3.66
C ALA A 399 -8.20 -16.70 3.90
N HIS A 400 -8.29 -15.90 2.83
CA HIS A 400 -9.01 -14.63 2.84
C HIS A 400 -10.27 -14.73 1.95
N MET A 401 -11.43 -14.64 2.60
CA MET A 401 -12.75 -14.82 2.01
C MET A 401 -13.45 -13.46 1.86
N ARG A 402 -13.21 -12.78 0.73
CA ARG A 402 -13.82 -11.47 0.43
C ARG A 402 -15.30 -11.64 0.08
N ARG A 403 -16.19 -10.96 0.81
CA ARG A 403 -17.65 -11.08 0.73
C ARG A 403 -18.35 -9.73 0.60
N GLY A 404 -18.06 -8.77 1.47
CA GLY A 404 -18.94 -7.64 1.81
C GLY A 404 -19.44 -6.82 0.62
N ASP A 405 -18.61 -5.87 0.17
CA ASP A 405 -18.89 -5.04 -1.01
C ASP A 405 -18.90 -5.86 -2.32
N PHE A 406 -18.07 -6.88 -2.40
CA PHE A 406 -17.98 -7.79 -3.55
C PHE A 406 -19.31 -8.49 -3.86
N THR A 407 -20.17 -8.75 -2.87
CA THR A 407 -21.51 -9.33 -3.10
C THR A 407 -22.42 -8.33 -3.82
N THR A 408 -22.34 -7.03 -3.48
CA THR A 408 -23.10 -5.96 -4.15
C THR A 408 -22.55 -5.68 -5.55
N LEU A 409 -21.22 -5.69 -5.72
CA LEU A 409 -20.54 -5.48 -7.01
C LEU A 409 -20.58 -6.72 -7.94
N LYS A 410 -21.04 -7.87 -7.44
CA LYS A 410 -21.01 -9.19 -8.11
C LYS A 410 -19.59 -9.65 -8.47
N TRP A 411 -18.63 -9.34 -7.60
CA TRP A 411 -17.22 -9.75 -7.67
C TRP A 411 -16.88 -10.92 -6.72
N THR A 412 -17.88 -11.53 -6.06
CA THR A 412 -17.65 -12.75 -5.27
C THR A 412 -17.39 -13.96 -6.17
N MET A 413 -16.31 -14.70 -5.90
CA MET A 413 -15.92 -15.95 -6.61
C MET A 413 -17.05 -16.98 -6.75
N GLU A 414 -17.98 -17.01 -5.79
CA GLU A 414 -19.14 -17.91 -5.78
C GLU A 414 -20.40 -17.15 -5.29
N PRO A 415 -21.60 -17.45 -5.81
CA PRO A 415 -22.81 -16.68 -5.52
C PRO A 415 -23.45 -16.96 -4.16
N SER A 416 -23.16 -18.11 -3.53
CA SER A 416 -23.65 -18.48 -2.19
C SER A 416 -22.49 -18.54 -1.19
N PHE A 417 -22.80 -18.40 0.10
CA PHE A 417 -21.81 -18.43 1.16
C PHE A 417 -21.18 -19.82 1.32
N GLU A 418 -22.01 -20.85 1.23
CA GLU A 418 -21.68 -22.26 1.34
C GLU A 418 -20.83 -22.72 0.14
N ALA A 419 -21.16 -22.26 -1.07
CA ALA A 419 -20.35 -22.52 -2.26
C ALA A 419 -18.95 -21.90 -2.15
N HIS A 420 -18.87 -20.64 -1.70
CA HIS A 420 -17.60 -19.95 -1.48
C HIS A 420 -16.76 -20.68 -0.40
N LEU A 421 -17.37 -21.09 0.71
CA LEU A 421 -16.67 -21.87 1.74
C LEU A 421 -16.25 -23.26 1.26
N ALA A 422 -17.08 -23.94 0.46
CA ALA A 422 -16.72 -25.22 -0.15
C ALA A 422 -15.52 -25.09 -1.10
N ARG A 423 -15.46 -24.00 -1.86
CA ARG A 423 -14.29 -23.63 -2.69
C ARG A 423 -13.05 -23.38 -1.84
N VAL A 424 -13.13 -22.59 -0.77
CA VAL A 424 -12.03 -22.41 0.20
C VAL A 424 -11.56 -23.77 0.74
N LYS A 425 -12.47 -24.61 1.25
CA LYS A 425 -12.13 -25.93 1.82
C LYS A 425 -11.55 -26.91 0.80
N ARG A 426 -11.92 -26.82 -0.49
CA ARG A 426 -11.27 -27.53 -1.61
C ARG A 426 -9.80 -27.12 -1.71
N HIS A 427 -9.51 -25.83 -1.89
CA HIS A 427 -8.15 -25.35 -2.11
C HIS A 427 -7.25 -25.52 -0.88
N LEU A 428 -7.79 -25.45 0.34
CA LEU A 428 -7.03 -25.77 1.55
C LEU A 428 -6.69 -27.27 1.67
N ARG A 429 -7.58 -28.18 1.24
CA ARG A 429 -7.23 -29.61 1.12
C ARG A 429 -6.13 -29.81 0.08
N ASP A 430 -6.25 -29.17 -1.08
CA ASP A 430 -5.26 -29.33 -2.16
C ASP A 430 -3.90 -28.71 -1.76
N GLY A 431 -3.93 -27.65 -0.94
CA GLY A 431 -2.77 -27.07 -0.27
C GLY A 431 -2.10 -27.99 0.78
N ARG A 432 -2.85 -28.89 1.44
CA ARG A 432 -2.28 -29.89 2.35
C ARG A 432 -1.33 -30.85 1.63
N GLU A 433 -1.69 -31.28 0.42
CA GLU A 433 -0.84 -32.14 -0.42
C GLU A 433 0.45 -31.40 -0.84
N ILE A 434 0.34 -30.11 -1.15
CA ILE A 434 1.50 -29.25 -1.39
C ILE A 434 2.39 -29.18 -0.14
N LEU A 435 1.82 -29.00 1.06
CA LEU A 435 2.60 -28.99 2.31
C LEU A 435 3.27 -30.34 2.61
N HIS A 436 2.65 -31.48 2.29
CA HIS A 436 3.29 -32.79 2.38
C HIS A 436 4.49 -32.93 1.42
N PHE A 437 4.45 -32.28 0.26
CA PHE A 437 5.58 -32.23 -0.68
C PHE A 437 6.68 -31.26 -0.22
N VAL A 438 6.32 -30.03 0.17
CA VAL A 438 7.26 -28.99 0.65
C VAL A 438 8.02 -29.45 1.90
N HIS A 439 7.33 -30.04 2.88
CA HIS A 439 7.92 -30.56 4.13
C HIS A 439 9.00 -31.64 3.91
N ARG A 440 8.93 -32.38 2.80
CA ARG A 440 9.87 -33.46 2.46
C ARG A 440 10.86 -33.10 1.35
N GLY A 441 10.74 -31.90 0.78
CA GLY A 441 11.44 -31.48 -0.43
C GLY A 441 12.40 -30.30 -0.21
N PRO A 442 13.03 -29.81 -1.29
CA PRO A 442 13.68 -28.51 -1.26
C PRO A 442 12.64 -27.41 -1.04
N LEU A 443 13.02 -26.41 -0.24
CA LEU A 443 12.33 -25.13 -0.13
C LEU A 443 12.84 -24.19 -1.23
N TYR A 444 11.95 -23.38 -1.79
CA TYR A 444 12.28 -22.27 -2.68
C TYR A 444 11.82 -20.95 -2.06
N THR A 445 12.35 -19.83 -2.53
CA THR A 445 11.83 -18.49 -2.25
C THR A 445 11.09 -17.94 -3.47
N TYR A 446 10.32 -16.87 -3.27
CA TYR A 446 9.97 -15.98 -4.36
C TYR A 446 11.23 -15.38 -5.01
N LYS A 447 11.12 -14.94 -6.27
CA LYS A 447 12.19 -14.25 -7.01
C LYS A 447 12.27 -12.78 -6.57
N VAL A 448 12.68 -12.54 -5.33
CA VAL A 448 12.76 -11.20 -4.72
C VAL A 448 14.14 -10.97 -4.10
N PRO A 449 14.65 -9.73 -4.07
CA PRO A 449 15.90 -9.40 -3.38
C PRO A 449 15.87 -9.83 -1.92
N LEU A 450 17.03 -10.21 -1.37
CA LEU A 450 17.23 -10.58 0.04
C LEU A 450 16.44 -11.80 0.55
N GLY A 451 15.66 -12.50 -0.30
CA GLY A 451 14.85 -13.65 0.09
C GLY A 451 15.67 -14.81 0.68
N GLN A 452 15.31 -15.26 1.88
CA GLN A 452 15.90 -16.41 2.58
C GLN A 452 14.78 -17.38 2.96
N ALA A 453 14.86 -18.65 2.56
CA ALA A 453 13.75 -19.60 2.72
C ALA A 453 13.39 -19.86 4.20
N ASP A 454 12.12 -19.64 4.56
CA ASP A 454 11.58 -19.99 5.88
C ASP A 454 11.70 -21.51 6.12
N ARG A 455 12.38 -21.87 7.21
CA ARG A 455 12.64 -23.27 7.58
C ARG A 455 11.55 -23.87 8.47
N THR A 456 10.57 -23.09 8.91
CA THR A 456 9.45 -23.53 9.76
C THR A 456 8.69 -24.73 9.19
N PRO A 457 8.42 -24.82 7.86
CA PRO A 457 7.78 -26.00 7.25
C PRO A 457 8.60 -27.30 7.34
N LEU A 458 9.87 -27.26 7.70
CA LEU A 458 10.68 -28.47 7.95
C LEU A 458 10.60 -28.94 9.41
N ASN A 459 10.23 -28.05 10.33
CA ASN A 459 10.22 -28.29 11.78
C ASN A 459 8.83 -28.69 12.30
N LEU A 460 7.76 -28.24 11.64
CA LEU A 460 6.38 -28.60 11.95
C LEU A 460 5.90 -29.74 11.05
N ASN A 461 5.08 -30.64 11.59
CA ASN A 461 4.37 -31.64 10.77
C ASN A 461 3.27 -30.95 9.94
N PRO A 462 3.00 -31.37 8.69
CA PRO A 462 1.90 -30.86 7.88
C PRO A 462 0.51 -31.04 8.55
N PRO A 463 -0.51 -30.27 8.13
CA PRO A 463 -1.83 -30.26 8.77
C PRO A 463 -2.61 -31.56 8.49
N ALA A 464 -3.33 -32.07 9.47
CA ALA A 464 -4.24 -33.21 9.33
C ALA A 464 -5.58 -32.83 8.66
N ASP A 465 -6.36 -33.83 8.26
CA ASP A 465 -7.65 -33.66 7.57
C ASP A 465 -8.73 -32.92 8.38
N HIS A 466 -8.62 -32.93 9.71
CA HIS A 466 -9.58 -32.33 10.63
C HIS A 466 -8.99 -31.16 11.43
N ASP A 467 -7.81 -30.67 11.04
CA ASP A 467 -7.22 -29.50 11.67
C ASP A 467 -8.01 -28.23 11.35
N ARG A 468 -8.05 -27.34 12.34
CA ARG A 468 -8.67 -26.03 12.20
C ARG A 468 -7.87 -25.15 11.26
N PHE A 469 -8.56 -24.37 10.46
CA PHE A 469 -7.97 -23.44 9.48
C PHE A 469 -8.46 -22.02 9.75
N TYR A 470 -7.63 -21.02 9.42
CA TYR A 470 -7.97 -19.62 9.65
C TYR A 470 -8.76 -19.03 8.47
N ILE A 471 -9.73 -18.16 8.75
CA ILE A 471 -10.39 -17.33 7.73
C ILE A 471 -10.36 -15.86 8.17
N ALA A 472 -9.74 -15.00 7.37
CA ALA A 472 -10.01 -13.57 7.38
C ALA A 472 -11.20 -13.25 6.47
N THR A 473 -12.16 -12.45 6.94
CA THR A 473 -13.35 -12.09 6.15
C THR A 473 -14.01 -10.79 6.60
N ASP A 474 -14.59 -10.07 5.64
CA ASP A 474 -15.48 -8.93 5.86
C ASP A 474 -16.97 -9.33 5.96
N GLU A 475 -17.27 -10.63 6.04
CA GLU A 475 -18.59 -11.15 6.43
C GLU A 475 -18.96 -10.70 7.86
N ARG A 476 -20.22 -10.37 8.09
CA ARG A 476 -20.73 -9.88 9.39
C ARG A 476 -22.09 -10.46 9.81
N ASP A 477 -22.72 -11.29 8.99
CA ASP A 477 -23.94 -12.03 9.39
C ASP A 477 -23.62 -13.09 10.46
N PRO A 478 -24.24 -13.06 11.66
CA PRO A 478 -23.93 -14.00 12.74
C PRO A 478 -24.19 -15.48 12.39
N THR A 479 -25.14 -15.76 11.50
CA THR A 479 -25.45 -17.11 11.00
C THR A 479 -24.28 -17.63 10.16
N ASN A 480 -23.81 -16.81 9.21
CA ASN A 480 -22.66 -17.10 8.37
C ASN A 480 -21.39 -17.31 9.22
N LEU A 481 -21.13 -16.41 10.18
CA LEU A 481 -19.98 -16.50 11.09
C LEU A 481 -20.06 -17.69 12.07
N THR A 482 -21.26 -18.19 12.37
CA THR A 482 -21.43 -19.45 13.13
C THR A 482 -21.15 -20.66 12.25
N TYR A 483 -21.71 -20.68 11.04
CA TYR A 483 -21.48 -21.75 10.06
C TYR A 483 -20.00 -21.93 9.71
N LEU A 484 -19.21 -20.85 9.62
CA LEU A 484 -17.74 -20.96 9.44
C LEU A 484 -17.09 -21.79 10.57
N ARG A 485 -17.43 -21.53 11.83
CA ARG A 485 -16.88 -22.23 13.00
C ARG A 485 -17.32 -23.67 13.05
N ASP A 486 -18.60 -23.94 12.77
CA ASP A 486 -19.15 -25.30 12.67
C ASP A 486 -18.47 -26.11 11.55
N GLN A 487 -17.99 -25.43 10.50
CA GLN A 487 -17.22 -26.01 9.41
C GLN A 487 -15.71 -26.13 9.67
N GLY A 488 -15.24 -25.83 10.89
CA GLY A 488 -13.85 -25.99 11.33
C GLY A 488 -12.97 -24.75 11.18
N ALA A 489 -13.52 -23.61 10.76
CA ALA A 489 -12.78 -22.37 10.66
C ALA A 489 -12.49 -21.74 12.04
N VAL A 490 -11.48 -20.88 12.08
CA VAL A 490 -11.13 -20.00 13.19
C VAL A 490 -11.14 -18.57 12.65
N LEU A 491 -11.85 -17.69 13.34
CA LEU A 491 -11.93 -16.27 13.01
C LEU A 491 -11.04 -15.44 13.95
N ILE A 492 -10.76 -14.19 13.59
CA ILE A 492 -9.97 -13.26 14.43
C ILE A 492 -10.55 -13.10 15.85
N SER A 493 -11.89 -13.13 15.97
CA SER A 493 -12.63 -13.11 17.25
C SER A 493 -12.42 -14.35 18.12
N ASP A 494 -11.92 -15.45 17.55
CA ASP A 494 -11.67 -16.73 18.24
C ASP A 494 -10.18 -16.88 18.65
N LEU A 495 -9.36 -15.88 18.33
CA LEU A 495 -7.94 -15.76 18.68
C LEU A 495 -7.65 -14.55 19.59
N LEU A 496 -8.35 -13.43 19.39
CA LEU A 496 -8.19 -12.21 20.18
C LEU A 496 -8.76 -12.33 21.59
N THR A 497 -7.93 -12.05 22.58
CA THR A 497 -8.26 -11.91 24.00
C THR A 497 -8.54 -10.45 24.36
N ILE A 498 -8.95 -10.20 25.60
CA ILE A 498 -9.08 -8.83 26.14
C ILE A 498 -7.71 -8.15 26.34
N ASP A 499 -6.67 -8.91 26.63
CA ASP A 499 -5.34 -8.37 26.94
C ASP A 499 -4.54 -8.02 25.68
N ASP A 500 -4.79 -8.69 24.55
CA ASP A 500 -4.32 -8.23 23.23
C ASP A 500 -4.89 -6.85 22.90
N ARG A 501 -6.20 -6.66 23.10
CA ARG A 501 -6.90 -5.39 22.83
C ARG A 501 -6.41 -4.26 23.74
N ARG A 502 -6.08 -4.57 24.99
CA ARG A 502 -5.44 -3.62 25.92
C ARG A 502 -4.01 -3.26 25.52
N THR A 503 -3.22 -4.25 25.09
CA THR A 503 -1.80 -4.08 24.77
C THR A 503 -1.58 -3.38 23.42
N PHE A 504 -2.40 -3.71 22.42
CA PHE A 504 -2.37 -3.06 21.11
C PHE A 504 -2.97 -1.64 21.14
N GLY A 505 -3.99 -1.44 21.98
CA GLY A 505 -4.70 -0.17 22.12
C GLY A 505 -5.98 -0.06 21.28
N TRP A 506 -6.62 1.11 21.37
CA TRP A 506 -7.96 1.39 20.82
C TRP A 506 -8.07 1.18 19.30
N SER A 507 -6.98 1.31 18.55
CA SER A 507 -6.98 1.21 17.09
C SER A 507 -7.33 -0.20 16.58
N LEU A 508 -7.15 -1.25 17.38
CA LEU A 508 -7.59 -2.62 17.04
C LEU A 508 -9.11 -2.78 16.94
N MET A 509 -9.88 -1.78 17.36
CA MET A 509 -11.35 -1.74 17.19
C MET A 509 -11.78 -1.35 15.77
N LEU A 510 -10.85 -0.84 14.95
CA LEU A 510 -11.13 -0.38 13.58
C LEU A 510 -10.78 -1.45 12.55
N THR A 511 -11.69 -1.73 11.62
CA THR A 511 -11.59 -2.89 10.72
C THR A 511 -10.42 -2.82 9.76
N ASP A 512 -10.03 -1.63 9.30
CA ASP A 512 -8.87 -1.49 8.42
C ASP A 512 -7.55 -1.78 9.15
N VAL A 513 -7.41 -1.37 10.42
CA VAL A 513 -6.26 -1.69 11.28
C VAL A 513 -6.24 -3.20 11.59
N LEU A 514 -7.39 -3.75 11.99
CA LEU A 514 -7.55 -5.18 12.23
C LEU A 514 -7.22 -6.00 10.97
N SER A 515 -7.59 -5.53 9.78
CA SER A 515 -7.25 -6.18 8.50
C SER A 515 -5.75 -6.19 8.21
N VAL A 516 -4.95 -5.26 8.76
CA VAL A 516 -3.47 -5.36 8.69
C VAL A 516 -2.96 -6.47 9.60
N VAL A 517 -3.53 -6.60 10.82
CA VAL A 517 -3.21 -7.70 11.75
C VAL A 517 -3.62 -9.05 11.16
N GLU A 518 -4.77 -9.15 10.49
CA GLU A 518 -5.18 -10.37 9.79
C GLU A 518 -4.26 -10.70 8.60
N GLN A 519 -3.83 -9.68 7.83
CA GLN A 519 -2.88 -9.89 6.72
C GLN A 519 -1.52 -10.39 7.22
N ALA A 520 -1.00 -9.78 8.29
CA ALA A 520 0.23 -10.22 8.95
C ALA A 520 0.08 -11.65 9.50
N THR A 521 -1.02 -11.95 10.21
CA THR A 521 -1.30 -13.30 10.73
C THR A 521 -1.33 -14.34 9.60
N LEU A 522 -2.02 -14.05 8.50
CA LEU A 522 -2.08 -14.90 7.30
C LEU A 522 -0.73 -15.10 6.60
N ALA A 523 0.23 -14.18 6.76
CA ALA A 523 1.57 -14.34 6.22
C ALA A 523 2.33 -15.52 6.87
N HIS A 524 2.03 -15.86 8.13
CA HIS A 524 2.60 -17.01 8.85
C HIS A 524 1.86 -18.34 8.59
N ALA A 525 0.76 -18.34 7.82
CA ALA A 525 0.09 -19.59 7.46
C ALA A 525 1.03 -20.49 6.65
N ALA A 526 1.05 -21.80 6.89
CA ALA A 526 1.87 -22.71 6.09
C ALA A 526 1.40 -22.71 4.62
N TYR A 527 0.07 -22.70 4.39
CA TYR A 527 -0.55 -22.52 3.08
C TYR A 527 -1.60 -21.40 3.12
N PHE A 528 -1.67 -20.59 2.05
CA PHE A 528 -2.57 -19.46 1.90
C PHE A 528 -3.41 -19.53 0.62
N TYR A 529 -4.70 -19.23 0.74
CA TYR A 529 -5.66 -19.15 -0.39
C TYR A 529 -6.47 -17.85 -0.38
N ALA A 530 -6.58 -17.15 -1.51
CA ALA A 530 -7.42 -15.95 -1.61
C ALA A 530 -7.85 -15.60 -3.05
N HIS A 531 -8.72 -14.60 -3.15
CA HIS A 531 -9.21 -14.10 -4.43
C HIS A 531 -8.26 -13.06 -5.07
N ALA A 532 -7.92 -13.25 -6.34
CA ALA A 532 -7.03 -12.42 -7.15
C ALA A 532 -7.50 -10.96 -7.31
N TYR A 533 -8.79 -10.66 -7.23
CA TYR A 533 -9.28 -9.27 -7.26
C TYR A 533 -9.15 -8.53 -5.92
N SER A 534 -8.63 -9.17 -4.86
CA SER A 534 -8.51 -8.55 -3.53
C SER A 534 -7.12 -7.96 -3.27
N SER A 535 -7.06 -6.65 -3.08
CA SER A 535 -5.85 -5.94 -2.62
C SER A 535 -5.32 -6.41 -1.26
N VAL A 536 -6.18 -7.02 -0.43
CA VAL A 536 -5.80 -7.72 0.82
C VAL A 536 -4.90 -8.93 0.53
N ALA A 537 -5.19 -9.68 -0.54
CA ALA A 537 -4.45 -10.88 -0.89
C ALA A 537 -3.02 -10.56 -1.35
N GLY A 538 -2.84 -9.50 -2.14
CA GLY A 538 -1.51 -8.99 -2.51
C GLY A 538 -0.69 -8.51 -1.31
N GLY A 539 -1.34 -7.92 -0.30
CA GLY A 539 -0.69 -7.58 0.97
C GLY A 539 -0.20 -8.80 1.76
N VAL A 540 -1.00 -9.86 1.86
CA VAL A 540 -0.52 -11.14 2.43
C VAL A 540 0.65 -11.70 1.62
N VAL A 541 0.55 -11.73 0.29
CA VAL A 541 1.57 -12.34 -0.58
C VAL A 541 2.90 -11.58 -0.54
N ASN A 542 2.90 -10.25 -0.49
CA ASN A 542 4.10 -9.45 -0.23
C ASN A 542 4.74 -9.85 1.13
N LEU A 543 3.95 -9.92 2.20
CA LEU A 543 4.46 -10.32 3.52
C LEU A 543 5.03 -11.75 3.50
N ARG A 544 4.35 -12.71 2.88
CA ARG A 544 4.85 -14.09 2.67
C ARG A 544 6.21 -14.11 1.97
N ALA A 545 6.39 -13.30 0.92
CA ALA A 545 7.67 -13.21 0.22
C ALA A 545 8.77 -12.57 1.08
N SER A 546 8.45 -11.52 1.84
CA SER A 546 9.40 -10.88 2.77
C SER A 546 9.85 -11.83 3.90
N HIS A 547 8.94 -12.70 4.37
CA HIS A 547 9.21 -13.76 5.34
C HIS A 547 9.91 -14.99 4.73
N GLY A 548 10.09 -15.03 3.40
CA GLY A 548 10.76 -16.14 2.72
C GLY A 548 9.92 -17.42 2.58
N ALA A 549 8.59 -17.32 2.66
CA ALA A 549 7.70 -18.46 2.44
C ALA A 549 7.83 -19.02 1.02
N ASP A 550 7.58 -20.32 0.86
CA ASP A 550 7.72 -21.00 -0.42
C ASP A 550 6.59 -20.59 -1.40
N PRO A 551 6.91 -20.16 -2.65
CA PRO A 551 5.92 -19.62 -3.58
C PRO A 551 4.83 -20.62 -3.99
N ARG A 552 5.08 -21.94 -3.84
CA ARG A 552 4.07 -22.98 -4.09
C ARG A 552 2.95 -22.98 -3.04
N THR A 553 3.14 -22.30 -1.91
CA THR A 553 2.23 -22.31 -0.76
C THR A 553 1.23 -21.15 -0.73
N ALA A 554 1.12 -20.38 -1.80
CA ALA A 554 0.09 -19.36 -1.98
C ALA A 554 -0.67 -19.57 -3.29
N LEU A 555 -2.00 -19.51 -3.24
CA LEU A 555 -2.87 -19.54 -4.43
C LEU A 555 -3.78 -18.32 -4.45
N LEU A 556 -3.65 -17.50 -5.49
CA LEU A 556 -4.57 -16.42 -5.83
C LEU A 556 -5.32 -16.77 -7.10
N GLU A 557 -6.66 -16.77 -7.07
CA GLU A 557 -7.48 -17.13 -8.23
C GLU A 557 -8.77 -16.29 -8.36
N THR A 558 -9.44 -16.40 -9.52
CA THR A 558 -10.68 -15.68 -9.87
C THR A 558 -11.92 -16.54 -9.74
#